data_AF-A0A353RGJ6-F1
#
_entry.id   AF-A0A353RGJ6-F1
#
_cell.length_a   1.000
_cell.length_b   1.000
_cell.length_c   1.000
_cell.angle_alpha   90.00
_cell.angle_beta   90.00
_cell.angle_gamma   90.00
#
_symmetry.space_group_name_H-M   'P 1'
#
loop_
_entity.id
_entity.type
_entity.pdbx_description
1 polymer ?
#
loop_
_entity_poly.entity_id
_entity_poly.type
_entity_poly.pdbx_seq_one_letter_code
_entity_poly.pdbx_strand_id
1 'polypeptide(L)'
;MANNRYGLPIVPKPQQEIITGENIAFDNEWEVYVDSEAKEASAYITSVLKECGVQARFTARKNNADLILDIHKKISRNPEAYQLSVTKNRKIQVSSASRNGLLHALQSLRQIISHQENGITVPACRIIDEPAFPWRAFMLDESRHFQGMETVKKLLDEMSYLKMN
;
A
#
# COMPACT_ATOMS: atom_id res chain seq x y z
N MET A 1 12.59 24.19 6.59
CA MET A 1 12.34 23.16 5.57
C MET A 1 13.31 22.01 5.80
N ALA A 2 12.88 20.96 6.48
CA ALA A 2 13.72 19.81 6.75
C ALA A 2 13.91 19.02 5.44
N ASN A 3 15.06 19.19 4.81
CA ASN A 3 15.46 18.40 3.65
C ASN A 3 15.70 16.97 4.15
N ASN A 4 14.71 16.09 4.01
CA ASN A 4 14.81 14.72 4.46
C ASN A 4 15.88 14.00 3.64
N ARG A 5 17.09 13.86 4.21
CA ARG A 5 18.24 13.17 3.57
C ARG A 5 18.02 11.65 3.42
N TYR A 6 16.93 11.13 3.98
CA TYR A 6 16.53 9.74 3.91
C TYR A 6 15.27 9.65 3.06
N GLY A 7 15.26 8.77 2.06
CA GLY A 7 14.09 8.53 1.20
C GLY A 7 12.87 8.02 1.97
N LEU A 8 11.82 7.57 1.28
CA LEU A 8 10.63 7.06 1.97
C LEU A 8 10.98 5.79 2.78
N PRO A 9 10.40 5.57 3.96
CA PRO A 9 10.72 4.43 4.82
C PRO A 9 10.06 3.13 4.32
N ILE A 10 10.23 2.80 3.04
CA ILE A 10 9.59 1.66 2.39
C ILE A 10 10.58 0.50 2.28
N VAL A 11 10.15 -0.67 2.73
CA VAL A 11 10.82 -1.95 2.64
C VAL A 11 9.85 -2.98 2.01
N PRO A 12 10.28 -3.70 0.95
CA PRO A 12 11.50 -3.51 0.17
C PRO A 12 11.55 -2.13 -0.50
N LYS A 13 12.77 -1.63 -0.79
CA LYS A 13 12.94 -0.33 -1.43
C LYS A 13 12.31 -0.35 -2.83
N PRO A 14 11.45 0.64 -3.16
CA PRO A 14 10.80 0.67 -4.46
C PRO A 14 11.81 0.99 -5.55
N GLN A 15 11.51 0.56 -6.78
CA GLN A 15 12.33 0.87 -7.95
C GLN A 15 12.55 2.38 -8.16
N GLN A 16 11.51 3.19 -7.92
CA GLN A 16 11.61 4.65 -7.95
C GLN A 16 10.75 5.28 -6.86
N GLU A 17 11.32 6.21 -6.10
CA GLU A 17 10.61 7.09 -5.16
C GLU A 17 11.00 8.55 -5.40
N ILE A 18 10.01 9.44 -5.48
CA ILE A 18 10.19 10.88 -5.62
C ILE A 18 9.32 11.57 -4.57
N ILE A 19 9.95 12.29 -3.65
CA ILE A 19 9.22 13.18 -2.72
C ILE A 19 8.92 14.47 -3.47
N THR A 20 7.63 14.82 -3.59
CA THR A 20 7.14 15.94 -4.41
C THR A 20 6.74 17.16 -3.58
N GLY A 21 6.77 17.05 -2.25
CA GLY A 21 6.44 18.13 -1.34
C GLY A 21 6.51 17.72 0.13
N GLU A 22 5.88 18.52 0.97
CA GLU A 22 5.77 18.27 2.40
C GLU A 22 4.71 17.19 2.71
N ASN A 23 4.62 16.80 3.98
CA ASN A 23 3.59 15.88 4.45
C ASN A 23 2.21 16.51 4.33
N ILE A 24 1.27 15.74 3.78
CA ILE A 24 -0.13 16.10 3.62
C ILE A 24 -0.91 15.53 4.79
N ALA A 25 -1.64 16.39 5.50
CA ALA A 25 -2.56 15.96 6.54
C ALA A 25 -3.84 15.39 5.93
N PHE A 26 -4.27 14.24 6.44
CA PHE A 26 -5.54 13.59 6.12
C PHE A 26 -6.35 13.39 7.40
N ASP A 27 -7.66 13.31 7.21
CA ASP A 27 -8.58 12.94 8.28
C ASP A 27 -8.51 11.43 8.49
N ASN A 28 -9.13 10.93 9.56
CA ASN A 28 -9.16 9.49 9.84
C ASN A 28 -10.30 8.76 9.09
N GLU A 29 -11.17 9.47 8.37
CA GLU A 29 -12.23 8.88 7.55
C GLU A 29 -11.94 9.14 6.08
N TRP A 30 -11.74 8.08 5.28
CA TRP A 30 -11.41 8.22 3.86
C TRP A 30 -12.54 7.68 2.99
N GLU A 31 -12.91 8.44 1.96
CA GLU A 31 -13.65 7.89 0.83
C GLU A 31 -12.71 7.06 -0.04
N VAL A 32 -13.02 5.78 -0.21
CA VAL A 32 -12.17 4.83 -0.95
C VAL A 32 -12.90 4.33 -2.20
N TYR A 33 -12.30 4.56 -3.35
CA TYR A 33 -12.73 3.95 -4.61
C TYR A 33 -11.85 2.73 -4.91
N VAL A 34 -12.48 1.62 -5.27
CA VAL A 34 -11.80 0.40 -5.71
C VAL A 34 -12.41 -0.05 -7.03
N ASP A 35 -11.55 -0.31 -8.01
CA ASP A 35 -11.95 -0.87 -9.30
C ASP A 35 -12.72 -2.19 -9.12
N SER A 36 -13.69 -2.45 -10.00
CA SER A 36 -14.48 -3.67 -10.02
C SER A 36 -13.67 -4.96 -10.00
N GLU A 37 -12.52 -5.01 -10.70
CA GLU A 37 -11.65 -6.20 -10.77
C GLU A 37 -10.93 -6.47 -9.43
N ALA A 38 -10.91 -5.52 -8.49
CA ALA A 38 -10.28 -5.66 -7.18
C ALA A 38 -11.27 -5.62 -6.00
N LYS A 39 -12.58 -5.55 -6.26
CA LYS A 39 -13.61 -5.41 -5.21
C LYS A 39 -13.60 -6.54 -4.19
N GLU A 40 -13.24 -7.75 -4.56
CA GLU A 40 -13.17 -8.88 -3.63
C GLU A 40 -12.12 -8.67 -2.52
N ALA A 41 -11.11 -7.82 -2.77
CA ALA A 41 -10.10 -7.48 -1.78
C ALA A 41 -10.54 -6.37 -0.81
N SER A 42 -11.77 -5.85 -0.90
CA SER A 42 -12.25 -4.73 -0.07
C SER A 42 -12.16 -5.01 1.43
N ALA A 43 -12.40 -6.26 1.86
CA ALA A 43 -12.28 -6.65 3.26
C ALA A 43 -10.84 -6.49 3.77
N TYR A 44 -9.86 -6.93 2.98
CA TYR A 44 -8.44 -6.78 3.28
C TYR A 44 -7.97 -5.32 3.21
N ILE A 45 -8.44 -4.56 2.21
CA ILE A 45 -8.16 -3.12 2.12
C ILE A 45 -8.65 -2.41 3.38
N THR A 46 -9.84 -2.76 3.86
CA THR A 46 -10.42 -2.21 5.09
C THR A 46 -9.58 -2.56 6.32
N SER A 47 -9.12 -3.81 6.45
CA SER A 47 -8.30 -4.21 7.60
C SER A 47 -6.97 -3.47 7.64
N VAL A 48 -6.28 -3.36 6.49
CA VAL A 48 -5.00 -2.64 6.39
C VAL A 48 -5.17 -1.14 6.71
N LEU A 49 -6.21 -0.49 6.16
CA LEU A 49 -6.49 0.91 6.45
C LEU A 49 -6.84 1.13 7.93
N LYS A 50 -7.61 0.22 8.53
CA LYS A 50 -7.95 0.28 9.95
C LYS A 50 -6.72 0.16 10.84
N GLU A 51 -5.77 -0.71 10.49
CA GLU A 51 -4.47 -0.81 11.17
C GLU A 51 -3.64 0.49 11.06
N CYS A 52 -3.84 1.26 9.98
CA CYS A 52 -3.26 2.59 9.80
C CYS A 52 -4.08 3.71 10.48
N GLY A 53 -5.11 3.38 11.27
CA GLY A 53 -6.00 4.36 11.91
C GLY A 53 -7.00 5.04 10.98
N VAL A 54 -7.22 4.49 9.78
CA VAL A 54 -8.15 5.01 8.76
C VAL A 54 -9.42 4.18 8.71
N GLN A 55 -10.57 4.84 8.80
CA GLN A 55 -11.89 4.28 8.56
C GLN A 55 -12.27 4.47 7.08
N ALA A 56 -12.38 3.37 6.35
CA ALA A 56 -12.71 3.38 4.93
C ALA A 56 -14.23 3.43 4.70
N ARG A 57 -14.69 4.41 3.92
CA ARG A 57 -16.04 4.45 3.33
C ARG A 57 -15.95 4.22 1.82
N PHE A 58 -16.41 3.07 1.35
CA PHE A 58 -16.33 2.77 -0.08
C PHE A 58 -17.32 3.60 -0.90
N THR A 59 -16.86 4.15 -2.02
CA THR A 59 -17.66 4.94 -2.96
C THR A 59 -17.54 4.40 -4.38
N ALA A 60 -18.62 4.49 -5.15
CA ALA A 60 -18.60 4.22 -6.58
C ALA A 60 -18.05 5.39 -7.40
N ARG A 61 -17.96 6.59 -6.80
CA ARG A 61 -17.55 7.83 -7.49
C ARG A 61 -16.07 8.10 -7.29
N LYS A 62 -15.26 7.76 -8.30
CA LYS A 62 -13.81 7.97 -8.30
C LYS A 62 -13.38 9.42 -7.98
N ASN A 63 -14.11 10.42 -8.47
CA ASN A 63 -13.70 11.82 -8.30
C ASN A 63 -13.80 12.35 -6.88
N ASN A 64 -14.60 11.72 -6.02
CA ASN A 64 -14.79 12.16 -4.64
C ASN A 64 -13.89 11.39 -3.65
N ALA A 65 -13.31 10.28 -4.08
CA ALA A 65 -12.47 9.45 -3.23
C ALA A 65 -11.13 10.13 -2.88
N ASP A 66 -10.73 9.98 -1.62
CA ASP A 66 -9.42 10.33 -1.10
C ASP A 66 -8.38 9.30 -1.54
N LEU A 67 -8.75 8.01 -1.49
CA LEU A 67 -7.94 6.89 -1.98
C LEU A 67 -8.60 6.23 -3.19
N ILE A 68 -7.88 6.20 -4.30
CA ILE A 68 -8.32 5.60 -5.56
C ILE A 68 -7.42 4.41 -5.86
N LEU A 69 -7.97 3.19 -5.88
CA LEU A 69 -7.30 1.96 -6.28
C LEU A 69 -7.83 1.53 -7.65
N ASP A 70 -7.05 1.73 -8.72
CA ASP A 70 -7.52 1.61 -10.10
C ASP A 70 -6.74 0.59 -10.95
N ILE A 71 -7.43 -0.18 -11.79
CA ILE A 71 -6.82 -1.22 -12.63
C ILE A 71 -6.56 -0.68 -14.04
N HIS A 72 -5.29 -0.49 -14.36
CA HIS A 72 -4.81 0.06 -15.63
C HIS A 72 -3.86 -0.93 -16.30
N LYS A 73 -4.42 -1.84 -17.12
CA LYS A 73 -3.69 -2.95 -17.77
C LYS A 73 -2.49 -2.55 -18.64
N LYS A 74 -2.40 -1.28 -19.02
CA LYS A 74 -1.31 -0.74 -19.85
C LYS A 74 -0.11 -0.22 -19.05
N ILE A 75 -0.18 -0.19 -17.71
CA ILE A 75 0.86 0.42 -16.88
C ILE A 75 2.15 -0.40 -16.82
N SER A 76 2.03 -1.73 -16.85
CA SER A 76 3.14 -2.69 -16.93
C SER A 76 2.61 -4.05 -17.39
N ARG A 77 3.51 -4.90 -17.89
CA ARG A 77 3.23 -6.32 -18.14
C ARG A 77 3.36 -7.17 -16.87
N ASN A 78 4.03 -6.65 -15.85
CA ASN A 78 4.17 -7.33 -14.57
C ASN A 78 2.90 -7.10 -13.73
N PRO A 79 2.17 -8.16 -13.32
CA PRO A 79 0.94 -8.02 -12.55
C PRO A 79 1.16 -7.45 -11.15
N GLU A 80 2.38 -7.52 -10.61
CA GLU A 80 2.74 -7.00 -9.28
C GLU A 80 3.22 -5.55 -9.31
N ALA A 81 3.38 -4.96 -10.50
CA ALA A 81 3.82 -3.58 -10.65
C ALA A 81 2.72 -2.59 -10.25
N TYR A 82 3.11 -1.47 -9.65
CA TYR A 82 2.19 -0.41 -9.29
C TYR A 82 2.83 0.98 -9.41
N GLN A 83 1.96 1.98 -9.52
CA GLN A 83 2.29 3.37 -9.32
C GLN A 83 1.43 3.92 -8.19
N LEU A 84 2.03 4.66 -7.26
CA LEU A 84 1.36 5.35 -6.17
C LEU A 84 1.73 6.83 -6.24
N SER A 85 0.75 7.72 -6.15
CA SER A 85 0.99 9.16 -6.03
C SER A 85 0.14 9.77 -4.94
N VAL A 86 0.77 10.58 -4.09
CA VAL A 86 0.13 11.40 -3.07
C VAL A 86 0.29 12.85 -3.47
N THR A 87 -0.83 13.52 -3.73
CA THR A 87 -0.86 14.89 -4.26
C THR A 87 -1.25 15.91 -3.19
N LYS A 88 -0.86 17.17 -3.40
CA LYS A 88 -1.10 18.28 -2.45
C LYS A 88 -2.58 18.57 -2.19
N ASN A 89 -3.47 18.17 -3.09
CA ASN A 89 -4.93 18.30 -2.96
C ASN A 89 -5.58 17.16 -2.16
N ARG A 90 -4.82 16.49 -1.28
CA ARG A 90 -5.29 15.40 -0.42
C ARG A 90 -5.89 14.24 -1.21
N LYS A 91 -5.20 13.81 -2.27
CA LYS A 91 -5.57 12.62 -3.03
C LYS A 91 -4.44 11.62 -3.09
N ILE A 92 -4.80 10.36 -2.94
CA ILE A 92 -3.92 9.21 -3.07
C ILE A 92 -4.45 8.40 -4.24
N GLN A 93 -3.62 8.27 -5.27
CA GLN A 93 -3.96 7.51 -6.47
C GLN A 93 -3.00 6.34 -6.60
N VAL A 94 -3.57 5.16 -6.75
CA VAL A 94 -2.85 3.93 -7.02
C VAL A 94 -3.34 3.39 -8.35
N SER A 95 -2.40 2.98 -9.19
CA SER A 95 -2.69 2.33 -10.46
C SER A 95 -1.81 1.10 -10.63
N SER A 96 -2.40 -0.01 -11.06
CA SER A 96 -1.71 -1.28 -11.26
C SER A 96 -2.35 -2.06 -12.41
N ALA A 97 -1.61 -2.97 -13.04
CA ALA A 97 -2.17 -3.87 -14.06
C ALA A 97 -3.05 -4.98 -13.46
N SER A 98 -2.93 -5.26 -12.15
CA SER A 98 -3.69 -6.30 -11.46
C SER A 98 -4.01 -5.97 -10.00
N ARG A 99 -4.91 -6.77 -9.41
CA ARG A 99 -5.22 -6.74 -7.98
C ARG A 99 -3.97 -6.85 -7.10
N ASN A 100 -3.01 -7.73 -7.44
CA ASN A 100 -1.81 -7.94 -6.62
C ASN A 100 -0.95 -6.68 -6.53
N GLY A 101 -0.72 -5.98 -7.65
CA GLY A 101 0.01 -4.71 -7.62
C GLY A 101 -0.72 -3.62 -6.83
N LEU A 102 -2.07 -3.59 -6.83
CA LEU A 102 -2.81 -2.68 -5.95
C LEU A 102 -2.57 -2.98 -4.47
N LEU A 103 -2.52 -4.27 -4.09
CA LEU A 103 -2.26 -4.66 -2.71
C LEU A 103 -0.82 -4.36 -2.29
N HIS A 104 0.16 -4.54 -3.19
CA HIS A 104 1.54 -4.14 -2.92
C HIS A 104 1.69 -2.63 -2.75
N ALA A 105 0.95 -1.84 -3.54
CA ALA A 105 0.90 -0.39 -3.36
C ALA A 105 0.28 -0.01 -2.02
N LEU A 106 -0.76 -0.72 -1.58
CA LEU A 106 -1.39 -0.52 -0.28
C LEU A 106 -0.40 -0.81 0.86
N GLN A 107 0.46 -1.82 0.74
CA GLN A 107 1.54 -2.05 1.71
C GLN A 107 2.56 -0.92 1.73
N SER A 108 2.95 -0.38 0.57
CA SER A 108 3.79 0.81 0.53
C SER A 108 3.10 2.02 1.16
N LEU A 109 1.80 2.20 0.93
CA LEU A 109 1.01 3.28 1.53
C LEU A 109 1.01 3.16 3.06
N ARG A 110 0.76 1.95 3.59
CA ARG A 110 0.82 1.64 5.01
C ARG A 110 2.15 2.08 5.64
N GLN A 111 3.26 1.87 4.95
CA GLN A 111 4.60 2.20 5.45
C GLN A 111 4.90 3.71 5.48
N ILE A 112 4.23 4.51 4.65
CA ILE A 112 4.45 5.97 4.60
C ILE A 112 3.42 6.78 5.38
N ILE A 113 2.34 6.15 5.86
CA ILE A 113 1.39 6.79 6.78
C ILE A 113 2.07 6.99 8.13
N SER A 114 1.98 8.22 8.66
CA SER A 114 2.47 8.58 9.99
C SER A 114 1.35 9.15 10.84
N HIS A 115 1.18 8.62 12.05
CA HIS A 115 0.21 9.10 13.01
C HIS A 115 0.67 10.41 13.67
N GLN A 116 -0.27 11.35 13.82
CA GLN A 116 -0.12 12.59 14.57
C GLN A 116 -1.20 12.65 15.67
N GLU A 117 -1.06 13.56 16.64
CA GLU A 117 -2.03 13.69 17.75
C GLU A 117 -3.48 13.87 17.26
N ASN A 118 -3.68 14.58 16.15
CA ASN A 118 -5.00 14.93 15.61
C ASN A 118 -5.26 14.39 14.19
N GLY A 119 -4.64 13.28 13.80
CA GLY A 119 -4.93 12.64 12.52
C GLY A 119 -3.75 11.86 11.95
N ILE A 120 -3.71 11.74 10.63
CA ILE A 120 -2.63 11.06 9.94
C ILE A 120 -2.00 11.97 8.89
N THR A 121 -0.73 11.73 8.62
CA THR A 121 0.06 12.47 7.63
C THR A 121 0.69 11.50 6.65
N VAL A 122 0.73 11.90 5.39
CA VAL A 122 1.32 11.11 4.30
C VAL A 122 2.24 12.02 3.48
N PRO A 123 3.50 11.64 3.19
CA PRO A 123 4.38 12.46 2.38
C PRO A 123 3.83 12.63 0.96
N ALA A 124 3.81 13.87 0.45
CA ALA A 124 3.55 14.09 -0.97
C ALA A 124 4.67 13.44 -1.78
N CYS A 125 4.32 12.42 -2.57
CA CYS A 125 5.30 11.60 -3.26
C CYS A 125 4.73 10.94 -4.52
N ARG A 126 5.63 10.37 -5.32
CA ARG A 126 5.35 9.47 -6.42
C ARG A 126 6.26 8.25 -6.30
N ILE A 127 5.67 7.07 -6.38
CA ILE A 127 6.34 5.77 -6.31
C ILE A 127 6.00 5.00 -7.58
N ILE A 128 7.01 4.40 -8.19
CA ILE A 128 6.86 3.40 -9.26
C ILE A 128 7.65 2.19 -8.80
N ASP A 129 7.01 1.03 -8.80
CA ASP A 129 7.62 -0.16 -8.23
C ASP A 129 7.14 -1.42 -8.95
N GLU A 130 8.05 -2.36 -9.09
CA GLU A 130 7.79 -3.72 -9.53
C GLU A 130 8.89 -4.64 -8.96
N PRO A 131 8.56 -5.90 -8.66
CA PRO A 131 9.55 -6.81 -8.10
C PRO A 131 10.60 -7.19 -9.14
N ALA A 132 11.88 -7.17 -8.74
CA ALA A 132 12.99 -7.64 -9.58
C ALA A 132 12.91 -9.15 -9.87
N PHE A 133 12.32 -9.92 -8.95
CA PHE A 133 12.13 -11.36 -9.08
C PHE A 133 10.67 -11.74 -8.84
N PRO A 134 10.08 -12.61 -9.69
CA PRO A 134 8.68 -12.99 -9.57
C PRO A 134 8.38 -13.87 -8.35
N TRP A 135 9.39 -14.52 -7.75
CA TRP A 135 9.25 -15.42 -6.61
C TRP A 135 10.08 -14.92 -5.42
N ARG A 136 9.44 -14.72 -4.26
CA ARG A 136 10.04 -14.14 -3.06
C ARG A 136 9.56 -14.91 -1.83
N ALA A 137 10.22 -16.02 -1.53
CA ALA A 137 9.79 -16.97 -0.51
C ALA A 137 10.56 -16.87 0.81
N PHE A 138 9.94 -17.42 1.85
CA PHE A 138 10.55 -17.69 3.15
C PHE A 138 10.49 -19.20 3.40
N MET A 139 11.62 -19.81 3.78
CA MET A 139 11.67 -21.25 4.10
C MET A 139 11.24 -21.47 5.55
N LEU A 140 10.14 -22.18 5.74
CA LEU A 140 9.62 -22.57 7.06
C LEU A 140 9.79 -24.08 7.27
N ASP A 141 10.54 -24.49 8.29
CA ASP A 141 10.68 -25.89 8.70
C ASP A 141 9.76 -26.21 9.90
N GLU A 142 8.62 -26.84 9.63
CA GLU A 142 7.65 -27.31 10.63
C GLU A 142 7.84 -28.80 11.00
N SER A 143 8.89 -29.46 10.49
CA SER A 143 9.08 -30.90 10.68
C SER A 143 9.79 -31.25 11.99
N ARG A 144 10.73 -30.41 12.42
CA ARG A 144 11.57 -30.64 13.62
C ARG A 144 11.17 -29.76 14.79
N HIS A 145 10.59 -28.60 14.52
CA HIS A 145 10.14 -27.67 15.54
C HIS A 145 8.85 -27.01 15.09
N PHE A 146 7.73 -27.46 15.66
CA PHE A 146 6.41 -26.99 15.29
C PHE A 146 6.13 -25.62 15.94
N GLN A 147 5.94 -24.58 15.12
CA GLN A 147 5.76 -23.20 15.58
C GLN A 147 4.31 -22.91 16.00
N GLY A 148 3.36 -23.72 15.54
CA GLY A 148 1.94 -23.56 15.80
C GLY A 148 1.24 -22.59 14.84
N MET A 149 -0.08 -22.77 14.70
CA MET A 149 -0.92 -22.06 13.73
C MET A 149 -0.84 -20.54 13.87
N GLU A 150 -0.83 -20.02 15.10
CA GLU A 150 -0.82 -18.57 15.35
C GLU A 150 0.47 -17.92 14.84
N THR A 151 1.61 -18.58 15.06
CA THR A 151 2.92 -18.11 14.60
C THR A 151 2.99 -18.11 13.08
N VAL A 152 2.50 -19.18 12.43
CA VAL A 152 2.46 -19.26 10.96
C VAL A 152 1.58 -18.17 10.36
N LYS A 153 0.43 -17.84 10.97
CA LYS A 153 -0.42 -16.73 10.51
C LYS A 153 0.31 -15.39 10.59
N LYS A 154 0.95 -15.10 11.72
CA LYS A 154 1.76 -13.87 11.88
C LYS A 154 2.88 -13.80 10.84
N LEU A 155 3.55 -14.92 10.56
CA LEU A 155 4.57 -14.99 9.51
C LEU A 155 3.99 -14.64 8.14
N LEU A 156 2.79 -15.15 7.80
CA LEU A 156 2.11 -14.80 6.55
C LEU A 156 1.73 -13.32 6.49
N ASP A 157 1.32 -12.72 7.62
CA ASP A 157 1.03 -11.28 7.71
C ASP A 157 2.30 -10.45 7.43
N GLU A 158 3.44 -10.82 8.03
CA GLU A 158 4.75 -10.17 7.77
C GLU A 158 5.22 -10.36 6.32
N MET A 159 5.06 -11.57 5.77
CA MET A 159 5.34 -11.84 4.36
C MET A 159 4.50 -10.96 3.44
N SER A 160 3.20 -10.81 3.74
CA SER A 160 2.31 -9.92 2.99
C SER A 160 2.75 -8.47 3.08
N TYR A 161 3.08 -7.98 4.29
CA TYR A 161 3.59 -6.63 4.53
C TYR A 161 4.88 -6.34 3.74
N LEU A 162 5.76 -7.33 3.62
CA LEU A 162 7.02 -7.26 2.86
C LEU A 162 6.87 -7.61 1.37
N LYS A 163 5.63 -7.76 0.87
CA LYS A 163 5.31 -8.07 -0.54
C LYS A 163 5.93 -9.39 -1.02
N MET A 164 6.10 -10.36 -0.12
CA MET A 164 6.53 -11.73 -0.43
C MET A 164 5.36 -12.54 -1.03
N ASN A 165 5.68 -13.58 -1.79
CA ASN A 165 4.69 -14.36 -2.54
C ASN A 165 5.07 -15.84 -2.71
#